data_AF-A0A291EWQ3-F1
#
_entry.id   AF-A0A291EWQ3-F1
#
_cell.length_a   1.000
_cell.length_b   1.000
_cell.length_c   1.000
_cell.angle_alpha   90.00
_cell.angle_beta   90.00
_cell.angle_gamma   90.00
#
_symmetry.space_group_name_H-M   'P 1'
#
loop_
_entity.id
_entity.type
_entity.pdbx_description
1 polymer ?
#
loop_
_entity_poly.entity_id
_entity_poly.type
_entity_poly.pdbx_seq_one_letter_code
_entity_poly.pdbx_strand_id
1 'polypeptide(L)'
;GLENYVVLSNLSMISADGRAKMWDESANGYARGEGVGAIILKTLSAAEADGDPIECVIRETGINQDGRTRGITMPSSTAQADLIR
;
A
#
# COMPACT_ATOMS: atom_id res chain seq x y z
N GLY A 1 -14.13 4.19 -13.18
CA GLY A 1 -14.64 4.08 -14.56
C GLY A 1 -13.55 3.57 -15.49
N LEU A 2 -13.90 3.28 -16.75
CA LEU A 2 -13.00 2.79 -17.81
C LEU A 2 -11.84 3.76 -18.10
N GLU A 3 -12.05 5.07 -17.93
CA GLU A 3 -11.03 6.10 -18.16
C GLU A 3 -9.76 5.88 -17.32
N ASN A 4 -9.91 5.51 -16.04
CA ASN A 4 -8.77 5.20 -15.17
C ASN A 4 -7.98 3.98 -15.68
N TYR A 5 -8.66 3.00 -16.26
CA TYR A 5 -7.96 1.85 -16.86
C TYR A 5 -7.13 2.27 -18.07
N VAL A 6 -7.68 3.11 -18.95
CA VAL A 6 -6.97 3.59 -20.14
C VAL A 6 -5.70 4.37 -19.75
N VAL A 7 -5.80 5.29 -18.80
CA VAL A 7 -4.65 6.09 -18.34
C VAL A 7 -3.55 5.19 -17.76
N LEU A 8 -3.89 4.25 -16.87
CA LEU A 8 -2.91 3.37 -16.23
C LEU A 8 -2.30 2.37 -17.21
N SER A 9 -3.06 1.89 -18.19
CA SER A 9 -2.53 1.07 -19.29
C SER A 9 -1.54 1.86 -20.15
N ASN A 10 -1.84 3.13 -20.47
CA ASN A 10 -0.93 4.00 -21.21
C ASN A 10 0.37 4.29 -20.43
N LEU A 11 0.32 4.27 -19.10
CA LEU A 11 1.49 4.38 -18.23
C LEU A 11 2.21 3.03 -17.99
N SER A 12 1.78 1.94 -18.65
CA SER A 12 2.32 0.59 -18.48
C SER A 12 2.30 0.09 -17.02
N MET A 13 1.29 0.48 -16.24
CA MET A 13 1.16 0.09 -14.83
C MET A 13 0.34 -1.19 -14.63
N ILE A 14 -0.60 -1.48 -15.55
CA ILE A 14 -1.51 -2.63 -15.45
C ILE A 14 -0.93 -3.83 -16.21
N SER A 15 -0.92 -5.01 -15.57
CA SER A 15 -0.57 -6.25 -16.27
C SER A 15 -1.63 -6.61 -17.31
N ALA A 16 -1.19 -7.01 -18.51
CA ALA A 16 -2.08 -7.47 -19.58
C ALA A 16 -2.87 -8.74 -19.24
N ASP A 17 -2.38 -9.58 -18.32
CA ASP A 17 -3.09 -10.76 -17.84
C ASP A 17 -3.94 -10.49 -16.59
N GLY A 18 -3.97 -9.24 -16.12
CA GLY A 18 -4.77 -8.83 -14.98
C GLY A 18 -4.33 -9.47 -13.66
N ARG A 19 -3.06 -9.87 -13.51
CA ARG A 19 -2.52 -10.45 -12.27
C ARG A 19 -1.37 -9.59 -11.72
N ALA A 20 -1.34 -9.43 -10.40
CA ALA A 20 -0.17 -8.93 -9.68
C ALA A 20 0.72 -10.14 -9.34
N LYS A 21 1.92 -10.21 -9.94
CA LYS A 21 2.86 -11.32 -9.78
C LYS A 21 4.02 -10.91 -8.88
N MET A 22 3.74 -10.65 -7.62
CA MET A 22 4.73 -10.11 -6.68
C MET A 22 5.95 -11.05 -6.60
N TRP A 23 7.15 -10.49 -6.87
CA TRP A 23 8.45 -11.17 -6.87
C TRP A 23 8.69 -12.22 -7.96
N ASP A 24 7.80 -12.33 -8.95
CA ASP A 24 7.98 -13.24 -10.08
C ASP A 24 8.84 -12.60 -11.18
N GLU A 25 9.64 -13.40 -11.89
CA GLU A 25 10.46 -12.94 -13.02
C GLU A 25 9.59 -12.39 -14.18
N SER A 26 8.38 -12.90 -14.35
CA SER A 26 7.41 -12.47 -15.36
C SER A 26 6.51 -11.31 -14.92
N ALA A 27 6.83 -10.65 -13.79
CA ALA A 27 6.08 -9.50 -13.31
C ALA A 27 6.12 -8.34 -14.31
N ASN A 28 4.93 -7.87 -14.69
CA ASN A 28 4.72 -6.94 -15.81
C ASN A 28 3.64 -5.88 -15.50
N GLY A 29 3.43 -5.56 -14.23
CA GLY A 29 2.41 -4.62 -13.74
C GLY A 29 1.59 -5.22 -12.60
N TYR A 30 0.54 -4.50 -12.19
CA TYR A 30 -0.40 -4.96 -11.15
C TYR A 30 -1.82 -5.17 -11.70
N ALA A 31 -2.66 -5.81 -10.89
CA ALA A 31 -4.08 -6.00 -11.16
C ALA A 31 -4.92 -5.06 -10.31
N ARG A 32 -5.96 -4.44 -10.89
CA ARG A 32 -6.89 -3.62 -10.12
C ARG A 32 -7.89 -4.52 -9.37
N GLY A 33 -8.17 -4.17 -8.12
CA GLY A 33 -9.22 -4.77 -7.30
C GLY A 33 -10.09 -3.68 -6.65
N GLU A 34 -11.27 -4.07 -6.21
CA GLU A 34 -12.19 -3.21 -5.46
C GLU A 34 -12.46 -3.86 -4.09
N GLY A 35 -12.65 -3.03 -3.06
CA GLY A 35 -12.88 -3.50 -1.69
C GLY A 35 -13.14 -2.33 -0.72
N VAL A 36 -13.78 -2.63 0.40
CA VAL A 36 -14.06 -1.69 1.48
C VAL A 36 -13.76 -2.35 2.83
N GLY A 37 -13.18 -1.58 3.76
CA GLY A 37 -12.86 -2.05 5.11
C GLY A 37 -12.77 -0.89 6.09
N ALA A 38 -13.04 -1.17 7.36
CA ALA A 38 -12.91 -0.22 8.46
C ALA A 38 -12.38 -0.95 9.69
N ILE A 39 -11.65 -0.22 10.54
CA ILE A 39 -11.18 -0.69 11.84
C ILE A 39 -11.62 0.29 12.92
N ILE A 40 -11.91 -0.24 14.11
CA ILE A 40 -12.20 0.57 15.29
C ILE A 40 -10.94 0.59 16.14
N LEU A 41 -10.52 1.79 16.54
CA LEU A 41 -9.30 1.99 17.30
C LEU A 41 -9.62 2.57 18.67
N LYS A 42 -8.81 2.15 19.64
CA LYS A 42 -8.81 2.64 21.01
C LYS A 42 -7.38 2.63 21.53
N THR A 43 -7.08 3.45 22.54
CA THR A 43 -5.82 3.26 23.27
C THR A 43 -5.84 1.90 23.95
N LEU A 44 -4.71 1.20 23.94
CA LEU A 44 -4.59 -0.15 24.51
C LEU A 44 -5.13 -0.20 25.94
N SER A 45 -4.74 0.76 26.78
CA SER A 45 -5.15 0.84 28.18
C SER A 45 -6.68 0.95 28.35
N ALA A 46 -7.35 1.65 27.45
CA ALA A 46 -8.80 1.82 27.55
C ALA A 46 -9.53 0.59 26.98
N ALA A 47 -8.97 -0.09 25.98
CA ALA A 47 -9.50 -1.38 25.52
C ALA A 47 -9.40 -2.45 26.61
N GLU A 48 -8.27 -2.52 27.32
CA GLU A 48 -8.07 -3.41 28.46
C GLU A 48 -9.03 -3.10 29.62
N ALA A 49 -9.20 -1.83 29.97
CA ALA A 49 -10.09 -1.40 31.05
C ALA A 49 -11.56 -1.76 30.79
N ASP A 50 -12.00 -1.64 29.54
CA ASP A 50 -13.39 -1.92 29.16
C ASP A 50 -13.61 -3.40 28.82
N GLY A 51 -12.55 -4.22 28.79
CA GLY A 51 -12.62 -5.64 28.42
C GLY A 51 -12.95 -5.86 26.94
N ASP A 52 -12.57 -4.93 26.08
CA ASP A 52 -12.79 -5.01 24.63
C ASP A 52 -11.97 -6.17 24.01
N PRO A 53 -12.47 -6.85 22.97
CA PRO A 53 -11.68 -7.80 22.21
C PRO A 53 -10.58 -7.05 21.42
N ILE A 54 -9.32 -7.42 21.67
CA ILE A 54 -8.15 -6.80 21.02
C ILE A 54 -7.59 -7.76 19.98
N GLU A 55 -7.79 -7.45 18.70
CA GLU A 55 -7.26 -8.26 17.58
C GLU A 55 -5.76 -8.05 17.37
N CYS A 56 -5.28 -6.81 17.51
CA CYS A 56 -3.86 -6.47 17.44
C CYS A 56 -3.56 -5.11 18.10
N VAL A 57 -2.27 -4.79 18.23
CA VAL A 57 -1.79 -3.49 18.75
C VAL A 57 -0.94 -2.81 17.67
N ILE A 58 -1.30 -1.58 17.31
CA ILE A 58 -0.48 -0.71 16.46
C ILE A 58 0.62 -0.10 17.34
N ARG A 59 1.87 -0.54 17.14
CA ARG A 59 3.03 -0.06 17.94
C ARG A 59 3.57 1.28 17.46
N GLU A 60 3.60 1.47 16.15
CA GLU A 60 4.19 2.63 15.50
C GLU A 60 3.57 2.83 14.12
N THR A 61 3.54 4.09 13.69
CA THR A 61 3.21 4.49 12.32
C THR A 61 4.15 5.60 11.89
N GLY A 62 4.48 5.65 10.61
CA GLY A 62 5.35 6.68 10.03
C GLY A 62 4.91 7.02 8.61
N ILE A 63 5.26 8.24 8.16
CA ILE A 63 5.07 8.68 6.78
C ILE A 63 6.30 9.46 6.30
N ASN A 64 6.67 9.29 5.03
CA ASN A 64 7.66 10.13 4.36
C ASN A 64 7.36 10.26 2.85
N GLN A 65 8.32 10.72 2.06
CA GLN A 65 8.17 10.92 0.62
C GLN A 65 9.46 10.50 -0.11
N ASP A 66 9.34 9.93 -1.31
CA ASP A 66 10.46 9.38 -2.09
C ASP A 66 11.53 10.43 -2.49
N GLY A 67 11.20 11.71 -2.41
CA GLY A 67 12.05 12.84 -2.78
C GLY A 67 12.26 12.93 -4.29
N ARG A 68 13.48 13.29 -4.70
CA ARG A 68 13.86 13.41 -6.10
C ARG A 68 14.31 12.05 -6.65
N THR A 69 13.49 11.46 -7.52
CA THR A 69 13.80 10.23 -8.26
C THR A 69 13.89 10.50 -9.78
N ARG A 70 14.18 9.49 -10.60
CA ARG A 70 14.34 9.63 -12.06
C ARG A 70 13.02 9.92 -12.80
N GLY A 71 11.89 9.78 -12.13
CA GLY A 71 10.56 10.09 -12.64
C GLY A 71 9.58 10.12 -11.47
N ILE A 72 8.56 10.95 -11.53
CA ILE A 72 7.64 11.21 -10.40
C ILE A 72 6.96 9.94 -9.83
N THR A 73 6.87 8.87 -10.61
CA THR A 73 6.28 7.57 -10.22
C THR A 73 7.31 6.50 -9.83
N MET A 74 8.60 6.79 -9.92
CA MET A 74 9.67 5.84 -9.60
C MET A 74 9.92 5.81 -8.09
N PRO A 75 9.89 4.62 -7.44
CA PRO A 75 10.07 4.50 -6.00
C PRO A 75 11.52 4.75 -5.54
N SER A 76 11.71 5.09 -4.27
CA SER A 76 13.03 5.25 -3.64
C SER A 76 13.28 4.21 -2.55
N SER A 77 14.23 3.30 -2.77
CA SER A 77 14.59 2.27 -1.77
C SER A 77 15.21 2.88 -0.51
N THR A 78 15.92 4.01 -0.64
CA THR A 78 16.51 4.72 0.51
C THR A 78 15.43 5.36 1.37
N ALA A 79 14.49 6.08 0.77
CA ALA A 79 13.38 6.68 1.52
C ALA A 79 12.53 5.60 2.21
N GLN A 80 12.25 4.48 1.53
CA GLN A 80 11.52 3.37 2.14
C GLN A 80 12.29 2.73 3.30
N ALA A 81 13.61 2.53 3.16
CA ALA A 81 14.43 2.02 4.26
C ALA A 81 14.47 2.99 5.44
N ASP A 82 14.54 4.29 5.20
CA ASP A 82 14.52 5.32 6.24
C ASP A 82 13.16 5.42 6.94
N LEU A 83 12.06 5.12 6.23
CA LEU A 83 10.72 5.04 6.82
C LEU A 83 10.54 3.83 7.76
N ILE A 84 11.18 2.71 7.42
CA ILE A 84 11.03 1.43 8.14
C ILE A 84 11.89 1.38 9.41
N ARG A 85 12.99 2.13 9.46
CA ARG A 85 13.91 2.15 10.62
C ARG A 85 13.35 2.93 11.78
#